data_AF-A0A7T8GVH3-F1
#
_entry.id   AF-A0A7T8GVH3-F1
#
_cell.length_a   1.000
_cell.length_b   1.000
_cell.length_c   1.000
_cell.angle_alpha   90.00
_cell.angle_beta   90.00
_cell.angle_gamma   90.00
#
_symmetry.space_group_name_H-M   'P 1'
#
loop_
_entity.id
_entity.type
_entity.pdbx_description
1 polymer ?
#
loop_
_entity_poly.entity_id
_entity_poly.type
_entity_poly.pdbx_seq_one_letter_code
_entity_poly.pdbx_strand_id
1 'polypeptide(L)'
;HCPHPGLLVTVDNTRLSSDMKRGKDALILRISEANGKWRLCDAEDDVLLEDGGSECAAQLLSSKAHKTHLVDFDNHLDDITQDYANLSFNESVNDFMGRISKDD
;
A
#
# COMPACT_ATOMS: atom_id res chain seq x y z
N HIS A 1 -19.33 10.55 -9.63
CA HIS A 1 -18.91 9.48 -10.56
C HIS A 1 -17.39 9.42 -10.53
N CYS A 2 -16.79 8.27 -10.21
CA CYS A 2 -15.36 8.08 -10.44
C CYS A 2 -15.17 7.91 -11.95
N PRO A 3 -14.38 8.74 -12.64
CA PRO A 3 -14.23 8.67 -14.09
C PRO A 3 -13.33 7.51 -14.54
N HIS A 4 -12.59 6.91 -13.61
CA HIS A 4 -11.72 5.78 -13.86
C HIS A 4 -12.43 4.46 -13.48
N PRO A 5 -12.16 3.35 -14.19
CA PRO A 5 -12.65 2.06 -13.77
C PRO A 5 -12.11 1.73 -12.36
N GLY A 6 -12.90 1.02 -11.57
CA GLY A 6 -12.46 0.58 -10.24
C GLY A 6 -11.24 -0.33 -10.33
N LEU A 7 -10.37 -0.26 -9.33
CA LEU A 7 -9.20 -1.14 -9.16
C LEU A 7 -9.43 -2.02 -7.92
N LEU A 8 -9.31 -3.33 -8.10
CA LEU A 8 -9.31 -4.31 -7.01
C LEU A 8 -7.87 -4.78 -6.81
N VAL A 9 -7.30 -4.43 -5.65
CA VAL A 9 -5.99 -4.87 -5.22
C VAL A 9 -6.16 -6.05 -4.27
N THR A 10 -5.60 -7.20 -4.62
CA THR A 10 -5.51 -8.35 -3.72
C THR A 10 -4.07 -8.54 -3.28
N VAL A 11 -3.87 -8.90 -2.01
CA VAL A 11 -2.54 -9.15 -1.46
C VAL A 11 -2.35 -10.65 -1.23
N ASP A 12 -1.35 -11.25 -1.86
CA ASP A 12 -0.91 -12.61 -1.57
C ASP A 12 -0.04 -12.60 -0.31
N ASN A 13 -0.69 -12.83 0.83
CA ASN A 13 -0.04 -12.82 2.14
C ASN A 13 1.05 -13.90 2.29
N THR A 14 1.09 -14.92 1.42
CA THR A 14 2.17 -15.94 1.46
C THR A 14 3.49 -15.41 0.91
N ARG A 15 3.46 -14.28 0.19
CA ARG A 15 4.62 -13.61 -0.41
C ARG A 15 5.10 -12.40 0.37
N LEU A 16 4.35 -11.97 1.38
CA LEU A 16 4.77 -10.89 2.28
C LEU A 16 5.85 -11.38 3.23
N SER A 17 6.93 -10.62 3.32
CA SER A 17 8.04 -10.85 4.25
C SER A 17 8.46 -9.54 4.89
N SER A 18 9.11 -9.60 6.04
CA SER A 18 9.62 -8.41 6.73
C SER A 18 10.67 -7.63 5.93
N ASP A 19 11.33 -8.28 4.96
CA ASP A 19 12.31 -7.65 4.07
C ASP A 19 11.70 -7.21 2.73
N MET A 20 10.41 -7.47 2.48
CA MET A 20 9.64 -7.12 1.28
C MET A 20 10.33 -7.39 -0.06
N LYS A 21 11.27 -8.33 -0.12
CA LYS A 21 12.02 -8.67 -1.36
C LYS A 21 11.12 -9.12 -2.51
N ARG A 22 9.96 -9.70 -2.19
CA ARG A 22 8.93 -10.12 -3.15
C ARG A 22 7.67 -9.26 -3.06
N GLY A 23 7.77 -8.06 -2.48
CA GLY A 23 6.64 -7.19 -2.19
C GLY A 23 5.82 -6.83 -3.44
N LYS A 24 6.50 -6.52 -4.56
CA LYS A 24 5.85 -6.26 -5.85
C LYS A 24 5.05 -7.48 -6.33
N ASP A 25 5.60 -8.69 -6.17
CA ASP A 25 4.95 -9.95 -6.57
C ASP A 25 3.79 -10.37 -5.65
N ALA A 26 3.61 -9.70 -4.51
CA ALA A 26 2.51 -9.95 -3.58
C ALA A 26 1.23 -9.21 -4.00
N LEU A 27 1.30 -8.23 -4.91
CA LEU A 27 0.14 -7.47 -5.36
C LEU A 27 -0.46 -8.11 -6.62
N ILE A 28 -1.75 -8.48 -6.53
CA ILE A 28 -2.53 -9.01 -7.66
C ILE A 28 -3.63 -8.00 -7.98
N LEU A 29 -3.55 -7.38 -9.15
CA LEU A 29 -4.36 -6.23 -9.52
C LEU A 29 -5.43 -6.61 -10.54
N ARG A 30 -6.64 -6.09 -10.37
CA ARG A 30 -7.73 -6.28 -11.35
C ARG A 30 -8.48 -4.98 -11.61
N ILE A 31 -8.79 -4.69 -12.87
CA ILE A 31 -9.58 -3.53 -13.28
C ILE A 31 -11.03 -3.93 -13.56
N SER A 32 -11.97 -3.08 -13.15
CA SER A 32 -13.39 -3.24 -13.43
C SER A 32 -13.70 -3.04 -14.91
N GLU A 33 -14.47 -3.95 -15.48
CA GLU A 33 -14.99 -3.89 -16.84
C GLU A 33 -16.45 -3.41 -16.87
N ALA A 34 -16.88 -2.85 -18.00
CA ALA A 34 -18.27 -2.39 -18.20
C ALA A 34 -19.32 -3.51 -18.10
N ASN A 35 -18.91 -4.78 -18.26
CA ASN A 35 -19.76 -5.96 -18.12
C ASN A 35 -19.95 -6.40 -16.64
N GLY A 36 -19.39 -5.65 -15.68
CA GLY A 36 -19.43 -5.95 -14.25
C GLY A 36 -18.40 -6.98 -13.77
N LYS A 37 -17.49 -7.44 -14.64
CA LYS A 37 -16.40 -8.36 -14.29
C LYS A 37 -15.12 -7.62 -13.96
N TRP A 38 -14.15 -8.37 -13.43
CA TRP A 38 -12.82 -7.88 -13.09
C TRP A 38 -11.78 -8.59 -13.98
N ARG A 39 -11.01 -7.82 -14.75
CA ARG A 39 -9.92 -8.32 -15.59
C ARG A 39 -8.61 -8.25 -14.81
N LEU A 40 -7.79 -9.30 -14.87
CA LEU A 40 -6.43 -9.27 -14.34
C LEU A 40 -5.59 -8.23 -15.09
N CYS A 41 -4.93 -7.35 -14.34
CA CYS A 41 -3.97 -6.40 -14.88
C CYS A 41 -2.67 -7.11 -15.22
N ASP A 42 -2.04 -6.70 -16.31
CA ASP A 42 -0.62 -6.97 -16.50
C ASP A 42 0.18 -5.90 -15.77
N ALA A 43 1.10 -6.31 -14.89
CA ALA A 43 1.86 -5.39 -14.05
C ALA A 43 2.82 -4.50 -14.86
N GLU A 44 3.17 -4.89 -16.09
CA GLU A 44 4.06 -4.09 -16.95
C GLU A 44 3.30 -3.03 -17.78
N ASP A 45 2.05 -3.31 -18.14
CA ASP A 45 1.27 -2.46 -19.06
C ASP A 45 0.18 -1.62 -18.37
N ASP A 46 -0.42 -2.12 -17.29
CA ASP A 46 -1.60 -1.50 -16.68
C ASP A 46 -1.28 -0.67 -15.41
N VAL A 47 -0.18 -0.95 -14.71
CA VAL A 47 0.10 -0.33 -13.39
C VAL A 47 1.58 -0.03 -13.18
N LEU A 48 1.88 1.24 -12.88
CA LEU A 48 3.23 1.68 -12.50
C LEU A 48 3.30 1.77 -10.98
N LEU A 49 4.22 1.01 -10.38
CA LEU A 49 4.57 1.16 -8.96
C LEU A 49 5.73 2.13 -8.84
N GLU A 50 5.63 3.05 -7.88
CA GLU A 50 6.73 3.94 -7.53
C GLU A 50 7.92 3.13 -6.97
N ASP A 51 9.12 3.51 -7.35
CA ASP A 51 10.35 2.91 -6.82
C ASP A 51 10.55 3.28 -5.35
N GLY A 52 11.22 2.41 -4.59
CA GLY A 52 11.41 2.61 -3.14
C GLY A 52 10.24 2.15 -2.26
N GLY A 53 9.07 1.84 -2.84
CA GLY A 53 7.90 1.43 -2.07
C GLY A 53 8.09 0.14 -1.26
N SER A 54 8.81 -0.85 -1.82
CA SER A 54 9.12 -2.11 -1.12
C SER A 54 10.09 -1.89 0.03
N GLU A 55 11.11 -1.06 -0.18
CA GLU A 55 12.12 -0.67 0.82
C GLU A 55 11.46 0.08 1.98
N CYS A 56 10.52 0.98 1.67
CA CYS A 56 9.73 1.70 2.66
C CYS A 56 8.89 0.75 3.50
N ALA A 57 8.15 -0.15 2.84
CA ALA A 57 7.36 -1.16 3.52
C ALA A 57 8.25 -2.07 4.41
N ALA A 58 9.41 -2.51 3.93
CA ALA A 58 10.35 -3.31 4.73
C ALA A 58 10.82 -2.57 5.99
N GLN A 59 11.15 -1.29 5.87
CA GLN A 59 11.58 -0.49 7.02
C GLN A 59 10.46 -0.31 8.05
N LEU A 60 9.24 0.01 7.60
CA LEU A 60 8.08 0.17 8.47
C LEU A 60 7.66 -1.15 9.15
N LEU A 61 7.82 -2.28 8.45
CA LEU A 61 7.62 -3.61 9.04
C LEU A 61 8.69 -3.94 10.08
N SER A 62 9.97 -3.69 9.79
CA SER A 62 11.07 -3.98 10.71
C SER A 62 11.02 -3.15 12.00
N SER A 63 10.60 -1.88 11.90
CA SER A 63 10.36 -0.99 13.04
C SER A 63 9.05 -1.27 13.77
N LYS A 64 8.21 -2.19 13.25
CA LYS A 64 6.86 -2.51 13.75
C LYS A 64 5.92 -1.30 13.78
N ALA A 65 6.16 -0.27 12.97
CA ALA A 65 5.35 0.94 12.93
C ALA A 65 3.86 0.65 12.67
N HIS A 66 3.57 -0.39 11.89
CA HIS A 66 2.19 -0.87 11.62
C HIS A 66 1.40 -1.28 12.88
N LYS A 67 2.06 -1.60 14.00
CA LYS A 67 1.36 -2.00 15.24
C LYS A 67 1.07 -0.83 16.16
N THR A 68 1.85 0.24 16.06
CA THR A 68 1.86 1.32 17.05
C THR A 68 1.33 2.63 16.49
N HIS A 69 1.35 2.80 15.16
CA HIS A 69 1.07 4.09 14.51
C HIS A 69 0.04 4.01 13.39
N LEU A 70 -0.43 2.80 13.05
CA LEU A 70 -1.47 2.62 12.03
C LEU A 70 -2.80 2.34 12.72
N VAL A 71 -3.78 3.20 12.45
CA VAL A 71 -5.15 3.15 12.97
C VAL A 71 -6.07 2.84 11.80
N ASP A 72 -6.87 1.77 11.90
CA ASP A 72 -7.92 1.49 10.94
C ASP A 72 -9.27 2.10 11.38
N PHE A 73 -10.29 1.92 10.54
CA PHE A 73 -11.61 2.47 10.84
C PHE A 73 -12.27 1.78 12.03
N ASP A 74 -12.00 0.49 12.27
CA ASP A 74 -12.55 -0.24 13.40
C ASP A 74 -11.97 0.32 14.73
N ASN A 75 -10.66 0.61 14.77
CA ASN A 75 -10.02 1.27 15.91
C ASN A 75 -10.62 2.67 16.19
N HIS A 76 -10.90 3.44 15.14
CA HIS A 76 -11.55 4.75 15.29
C HIS A 76 -13.01 4.64 15.78
N LEU A 77 -13.72 3.57 15.40
CA LEU A 77 -15.06 3.35 15.92
C LEU A 77 -15.06 2.96 17.41
N ASP A 78 -14.03 2.24 17.87
CA ASP A 78 -13.82 1.96 19.29
C ASP A 78 -13.44 3.22 20.09
N ASP A 79 -12.63 4.10 19.51
CA ASP A 79 -12.24 5.40 20.07
C ASP A 79 -12.13 6.47 18.98
N ILE A 80 -13.14 7.35 18.93
CA ILE A 80 -13.28 8.42 17.92
C ILE A 80 -12.14 9.45 17.94
N THR A 81 -11.28 9.43 18.96
CA THR A 81 -10.11 10.31 19.03
C THR A 81 -8.92 9.76 18.22
N GLN A 82 -8.95 8.48 17.84
CA GLN A 82 -7.89 7.88 17.03
C GLN A 82 -7.96 8.35 15.58
N ASP A 83 -6.81 8.69 14.99
CA ASP A 83 -6.73 9.26 13.63
C ASP A 83 -6.68 8.16 12.55
N TYR A 84 -7.84 7.77 12.01
CA TYR A 84 -7.90 6.83 10.88
C TYR A 84 -7.33 7.42 9.56
N ALA A 85 -7.12 8.73 9.47
CA ALA A 85 -6.43 9.34 8.32
C ALA A 85 -4.90 9.17 8.40
N ASN A 86 -4.39 8.73 9.56
CA ASN A 86 -2.99 8.34 9.78
C ASN A 86 -1.98 9.43 9.38
N LEU A 87 -2.25 10.70 9.69
CA LEU A 87 -1.45 11.84 9.20
C LEU A 87 0.02 11.74 9.61
N SER A 88 0.30 11.42 10.87
CA SER A 88 1.68 11.28 11.38
C SER A 88 2.42 10.08 10.77
N PHE A 89 1.71 8.98 10.49
CA PHE A 89 2.29 7.84 9.78
C PHE A 89 2.63 8.21 8.33
N ASN A 90 1.76 8.96 7.65
CA ASN A 90 1.99 9.43 6.28
C ASN A 90 3.21 10.38 6.19
N GLU A 91 3.42 11.24 7.19
CA GLU A 91 4.64 12.07 7.28
C GLU A 91 5.90 11.20 7.34
N SER A 92 5.87 10.11 8.13
CA SER A 92 6.99 9.18 8.26
C SER A 92 7.28 8.42 6.94
N VAL A 93 6.24 8.04 6.21
CA VAL A 93 6.34 7.44 4.86
C VAL A 93 6.99 8.44 3.90
N ASN A 94 6.48 9.67 3.83
CA ASN A 94 6.99 10.72 2.94
C ASN A 94 8.46 11.06 3.24
N ASP A 95 8.82 11.17 4.52
CA ASP A 95 10.20 11.42 4.96
C ASP A 95 11.15 10.31 4.51
N PHE A 96 10.71 9.06 4.53
CA PHE A 96 11.53 7.94 4.08
C PHE A 96 11.64 7.87 2.56
N MET A 97 10.53 7.96 1.84
CA MET A 97 10.51 7.98 0.38
C MET A 97 11.36 9.14 -0.18
N GLY A 98 11.31 10.30 0.46
CA GLY A 98 12.13 11.46 0.10
C GLY A 98 13.64 11.31 0.40
N ARG A 99 14.05 10.33 1.21
CA ARG A 99 15.47 9.97 1.40
C ARG A 99 15.92 9.01 0.31
N ILE A 100 15.13 8.00 -0.03
CA ILE A 100 15.43 7.07 -1.12
C ILE A 100 15.64 7.83 -2.43
N SER A 101 14.71 8.72 -2.80
CA SER A 101 14.78 9.46 -4.06
C SER A 101 15.97 10.43 -4.18
N LYS A 102 16.70 10.72 -3.09
CA LYS A 102 17.88 11.60 -3.12
C LYS A 102 19.21 10.86 -3.26
N ASP A 103 19.20 9.55 -3.07
CA ASP A 103 20.39 8.69 -3.10
C ASP A 103 20.59 8.00 -4.47
N ASP A 104 19.68 8.23 -5.43
CA ASP A 104 19.78 7.88 -6.87
C ASP A 104 20.20 9.07 -7.74
#